data_AF-A0A1Q8VHB7-F1
#
_entry.id   AF-A0A1Q8VHB7-F1
#
_cell.length_a   1.000
_cell.length_b   1.000
_cell.length_c   1.000
_cell.angle_alpha   90.00
_cell.angle_beta   90.00
_cell.angle_gamma   90.00
#
_symmetry.space_group_name_H-M   'P 1'
#
loop_
_entity.id
_entity.type
_entity.pdbx_description
1 polymer ?
#
loop_
_entity_poly.entity_id
_entity_poly.type
_entity_poly.pdbx_seq_one_letter_code
_entity_poly.pdbx_strand_id
1 'polypeptide(L)'
;MSERDDPVAALRVAMDSVSDLMTDYARYLQLEGSEHYVRLDPVELTVVVQRPGSRVQLGRMGSAENWIGYHLVAHLALHHWFAMNDRPVPRFLMFDQPTQAFSPKRSLMLLRMRMPTGKQSGDSSL
;
A
#
# COMPACT_ATOMS: atom_id res chain seq x y z
N MET A 1 7.87 -37.22 -16.62
CA MET A 1 7.33 -36.20 -15.70
C MET A 1 6.05 -35.67 -16.32
N SER A 2 4.92 -35.80 -15.64
CA SER A 2 3.66 -35.19 -16.10
C SER A 2 3.79 -33.68 -15.99
N GLU A 3 3.22 -32.93 -16.93
CA GLU A 3 3.12 -31.46 -16.91
C GLU A 3 2.49 -30.91 -15.61
N ARG A 4 1.83 -31.78 -14.82
CA ARG A 4 1.27 -31.51 -13.48
C ARG A 4 2.30 -31.41 -12.35
N ASP A 5 3.56 -31.83 -12.56
CA ASP A 5 4.62 -31.83 -11.55
C ASP A 5 5.68 -30.74 -11.78
N ASP A 6 5.41 -29.71 -12.60
CA ASP A 6 6.32 -28.57 -12.74
C ASP A 6 6.00 -27.49 -11.66
N PRO A 7 6.79 -27.41 -10.57
CA PRO A 7 6.56 -26.43 -9.51
C PRO A 7 6.77 -24.99 -10.00
N VAL A 8 7.60 -24.79 -11.03
CA VAL A 8 7.85 -23.45 -11.59
C VAL A 8 6.64 -22.98 -12.39
N ALA A 9 6.03 -23.87 -13.18
CA ALA A 9 4.79 -23.57 -13.88
C ALA A 9 3.64 -23.27 -12.90
N ALA A 10 3.49 -24.11 -11.86
CA ALA A 10 2.48 -23.90 -10.82
C ALA A 10 2.66 -22.56 -10.07
N LEU A 11 3.91 -22.20 -9.75
CA LEU A 11 4.22 -20.91 -9.12
C LEU A 11 3.85 -19.73 -10.04
N ARG A 12 4.16 -19.81 -11.34
CA ARG A 12 3.81 -18.76 -12.29
C ARG A 12 2.30 -18.52 -12.34
N VAL A 13 1.51 -19.59 -12.47
CA VAL A 13 0.05 -19.50 -12.50
C VAL A 13 -0.51 -18.89 -11.20
N ALA A 14 0.04 -19.28 -10.04
CA ALA A 14 -0.35 -18.71 -8.76
C ALA A 14 -0.01 -17.21 -8.68
N MET A 15 1.18 -16.81 -9.14
CA MET A 15 1.61 -15.40 -9.14
C MET A 15 0.79 -14.54 -10.10
N ASP A 16 0.42 -15.06 -11.26
CA ASP A 16 -0.46 -14.36 -12.20
C ASP A 16 -1.84 -14.13 -11.57
N SER A 17 -2.41 -15.17 -10.94
CA SER A 17 -3.70 -15.07 -10.23
C SER A 17 -3.66 -14.04 -9.08
N VAL A 18 -2.57 -14.02 -8.31
CA VAL A 18 -2.37 -13.03 -7.23
C VAL A 18 -2.22 -11.63 -7.82
N SER A 19 -1.51 -11.47 -8.93
CA SER A 19 -1.29 -10.18 -9.60
C SER A 19 -2.57 -9.60 -10.18
N ASP A 20 -3.47 -10.45 -10.70
CA ASP A 20 -4.80 -10.03 -11.14
C ASP A 20 -5.63 -9.49 -9.97
N LEU A 21 -5.68 -10.23 -8.85
CA LEU A 21 -6.32 -9.75 -7.62
C LEU A 21 -5.71 -8.44 -7.10
N MET A 22 -4.38 -8.32 -7.14
CA MET A 22 -3.68 -7.09 -6.75
C MET A 22 -4.09 -5.91 -7.63
N THR A 23 -4.18 -6.13 -8.94
CA THR A 23 -4.60 -5.10 -9.90
C THR A 23 -6.02 -4.62 -9.60
N ASP A 24 -6.95 -5.54 -9.33
CA ASP A 24 -8.34 -5.19 -9.01
C ASP A 24 -8.45 -4.43 -7.69
N TYR A 25 -7.75 -4.86 -6.64
CA TYR A 25 -7.75 -4.16 -5.36
C TYR A 25 -7.05 -2.80 -5.43
N ALA A 26 -5.95 -2.68 -6.16
CA ALA A 26 -5.28 -1.40 -6.35
C ALA A 26 -6.19 -0.38 -7.05
N ARG A 27 -6.97 -0.83 -8.05
CA ARG A 27 -7.97 0.00 -8.72
C ARG A 27 -9.11 0.38 -7.80
N TYR A 28 -9.61 -0.57 -7.01
CA TYR A 28 -10.67 -0.32 -6.04
C TYR A 28 -10.25 0.75 -5.01
N LEU A 29 -8.99 0.69 -4.54
CA LEU A 29 -8.41 1.65 -3.61
C LEU A 29 -7.86 2.92 -4.29
N GLN A 30 -7.95 3.02 -5.63
CA GLN A 30 -7.49 4.16 -6.43
C GLN A 30 -6.01 4.52 -6.19
N LEU A 31 -5.16 3.49 -6.06
CA LEU A 31 -3.73 3.68 -5.81
C LEU A 31 -3.01 4.27 -7.03
N GLU A 32 -1.89 4.95 -6.80
CA GLU A 32 -1.07 5.52 -7.87
C GLU A 32 -0.54 4.39 -8.77
N GLY A 33 -0.83 4.46 -10.07
CA GLY A 33 -0.43 3.42 -11.03
C GLY A 33 -1.39 2.24 -11.13
N SER A 34 -2.55 2.28 -10.47
CA SER A 34 -3.57 1.21 -10.54
C SER A 34 -4.28 1.11 -11.90
N GLU A 35 -4.16 2.13 -12.75
CA GLU A 35 -4.59 2.08 -14.14
C GLU A 35 -3.78 1.07 -14.99
N HIS A 36 -2.61 0.67 -14.49
CA HIS A 36 -1.70 -0.28 -15.10
C HIS A 36 -1.75 -1.65 -14.39
N TYR A 37 -1.05 -2.65 -14.95
CA TYR A 37 -0.98 -3.98 -14.34
C TYR A 37 -0.06 -3.97 -13.12
N VAL A 38 -0.61 -4.36 -11.97
CA VAL A 38 0.10 -4.44 -10.69
C VAL A 38 0.45 -5.90 -10.44
N ARG A 39 1.71 -6.18 -10.12
CA ARG A 39 2.14 -7.54 -9.80
C ARG A 39 3.09 -7.64 -8.63
N LEU A 40 3.15 -8.83 -8.05
CA LEU A 40 4.22 -9.20 -7.13
C LEU A 40 5.41 -9.73 -7.92
N ASP A 41 6.61 -9.17 -7.68
CA ASP A 41 7.85 -9.71 -8.22
C ASP A 41 8.41 -10.77 -7.26
N PRO A 42 8.47 -12.06 -7.63
CA PRO A 42 8.92 -13.11 -6.72
C PRO A 42 10.45 -13.12 -6.51
N VAL A 43 11.22 -12.39 -7.33
CA VAL A 43 12.68 -12.31 -7.20
C VAL A 43 13.04 -11.18 -6.25
N GLU A 44 12.51 -9.98 -6.51
CA GLU A 44 12.79 -8.78 -5.70
C GLU A 44 11.87 -8.65 -4.48
N LEU A 45 10.87 -9.54 -4.35
CA LEU A 45 9.87 -9.56 -3.28
C LEU A 45 9.20 -8.20 -3.07
N THR A 46 8.87 -7.54 -4.18
CA THR A 46 8.30 -6.18 -4.18
C THR A 46 7.11 -6.08 -5.13
N VAL A 47 6.29 -5.06 -4.93
CA VAL A 47 5.20 -4.71 -5.85
C VAL A 47 5.76 -3.91 -7.02
N VAL A 48 5.34 -4.27 -8.22
CA VAL A 48 5.75 -3.61 -9.46
C VAL A 48 4.53 -3.25 -10.29
N VAL A 49 4.47 -2.00 -10.73
CA VAL A 49 3.50 -1.54 -11.75
C VAL A 49 4.15 -1.64 -13.12
N GLN A 50 3.54 -2.41 -14.02
CA GLN A 50 3.97 -2.53 -15.42
C GLN A 50 3.30 -1.46 -16.28
N ARG A 51 4.09 -0.50 -16.74
CA ARG A 51 3.67 0.54 -17.68
C ARG A 51 4.14 0.21 -19.09
N PRO A 52 3.56 0.82 -20.13
CA PRO A 52 4.10 0.70 -21.48
C PRO A 52 5.59 1.06 -21.52
N GLY A 53 6.43 0.09 -21.86
CA GLY A 53 7.89 0.28 -21.98
C GLY A 53 8.66 0.45 -20.67
N SER A 54 8.04 0.36 -19.49
CA SER A 54 8.76 0.52 -18.21
C SER A 54 8.11 -0.24 -17.05
N ARG A 55 8.88 -0.43 -15.98
CA ARG A 55 8.40 -1.01 -14.72
C ARG A 55 8.76 -0.07 -13.58
N VAL A 56 7.79 0.21 -12.72
CA VAL A 56 7.98 1.06 -11.54
C VAL A 56 7.83 0.17 -10.32
N GLN A 57 8.89 0.03 -9.53
CA GLN A 57 8.84 -0.65 -8.24
C GLN A 57 8.20 0.25 -7.19
N LEU A 58 7.54 -0.34 -6.18
CA LEU A 58 6.87 0.40 -5.11
C LEU A 58 7.77 1.43 -4.43
N GLY A 59 9.04 1.08 -4.23
CA GLY A 59 10.05 1.97 -3.64
C GLY A 59 10.28 3.29 -4.38
N ARG A 60 9.82 3.39 -5.64
CA ARG A 60 9.91 4.57 -6.50
C ARG A 60 8.57 5.28 -6.70
N MET A 61 7.46 4.72 -6.20
CA MET A 61 6.13 5.34 -6.28
C MET A 61 5.95 6.36 -5.15
N GLY A 62 5.27 7.48 -5.45
CA GLY A 62 5.35 8.69 -4.66
C GLY A 62 4.18 8.92 -3.71
N SER A 63 4.13 8.22 -2.58
CA SER A 63 3.54 8.71 -1.32
C SER A 63 3.55 7.62 -0.25
N ALA A 64 3.58 8.02 1.03
CA ALA A 64 3.44 7.08 2.14
C ALA A 64 2.07 6.35 2.13
N GLU A 65 1.04 7.03 1.64
CA GLU A 65 -0.29 6.45 1.42
C GLU A 65 -0.25 5.31 0.40
N ASN A 66 0.42 5.51 -0.74
CA ASN A 66 0.53 4.49 -1.78
C ASN A 66 1.33 3.27 -1.32
N TRP A 67 2.36 3.48 -0.49
CA TRP A 67 3.12 2.37 0.12
C TRP A 67 2.22 1.51 1.01
N ILE A 68 1.47 2.12 1.93
CA ILE A 68 0.53 1.38 2.79
C ILE A 68 -0.54 0.69 1.93
N GLY A 69 -1.08 1.39 0.93
CA GLY A 69 -2.06 0.86 0.01
C GLY A 69 -1.57 -0.40 -0.70
N TYR A 70 -0.37 -0.38 -1.27
CA TYR A 70 0.18 -1.55 -1.97
C TYR A 70 0.57 -2.69 -1.01
N HIS A 71 0.98 -2.41 0.23
CA HIS A 71 1.14 -3.45 1.25
C HIS A 71 -0.20 -4.12 1.57
N LEU A 72 -1.26 -3.33 1.76
CA LEU A 72 -2.61 -3.84 2.01
C LEU A 72 -3.09 -4.70 0.84
N VAL A 73 -2.95 -4.19 -0.39
CA VAL A 73 -3.30 -4.90 -1.63
C VAL A 73 -2.57 -6.24 -1.74
N ALA A 74 -1.25 -6.27 -1.52
CA ALA A 74 -0.46 -7.49 -1.60
C ALA A 74 -0.91 -8.53 -0.56
N HIS A 75 -1.11 -8.12 0.70
CA HIS A 75 -1.57 -9.02 1.75
C HIS A 75 -2.98 -9.56 1.48
N LEU A 76 -3.92 -8.70 1.04
CA LEU A 76 -5.27 -9.12 0.71
C LEU A 76 -5.31 -10.08 -0.49
N ALA A 77 -4.53 -9.81 -1.54
CA ALA A 77 -4.49 -10.67 -2.72
C ALA A 77 -3.91 -12.06 -2.42
N LEU A 78 -2.81 -12.11 -1.68
CA LEU A 78 -2.24 -13.38 -1.22
C LEU A 78 -3.23 -14.15 -0.35
N HIS A 79 -3.82 -13.50 0.65
CA HIS A 79 -4.76 -14.13 1.56
C HIS A 79 -6.01 -14.65 0.83
N HIS A 80 -6.57 -13.85 -0.09
CA HIS A 80 -7.69 -14.26 -0.92
C HIS A 80 -7.31 -15.50 -1.75
N TRP A 81 -6.18 -15.46 -2.44
CA TRP A 81 -5.75 -16.59 -3.26
C TRP A 81 -5.56 -17.86 -2.42
N PHE A 82 -4.91 -17.77 -1.26
CA PHE A 82 -4.74 -18.90 -0.37
C PHE A 82 -6.08 -19.48 0.12
N ALA A 83 -7.01 -18.62 0.53
CA ALA A 83 -8.33 -19.04 1.00
C ALA A 83 -9.17 -19.71 -0.11
N MET A 84 -9.09 -19.21 -1.35
CA MET A 84 -9.82 -19.77 -2.50
C MET A 84 -9.20 -21.04 -3.07
N ASN A 85 -7.94 -21.33 -2.73
CA ASN A 85 -7.21 -22.51 -3.21
C ASN A 85 -6.96 -23.55 -2.10
N ASP A 86 -7.77 -23.52 -1.03
CA ASP A 86 -7.71 -24.43 0.12
C ASP A 86 -6.28 -24.58 0.69
N ARG A 87 -5.51 -23.49 0.69
CA ARG A 87 -4.17 -23.48 1.28
C ARG A 87 -4.27 -23.29 2.80
N PRO A 88 -3.35 -23.90 3.58
CA PRO A 88 -3.43 -23.91 5.04
C PRO A 88 -3.01 -22.56 5.64
N VAL A 89 -3.77 -21.51 5.37
CA VAL A 89 -3.65 -20.20 6.03
C VAL A 89 -4.91 -19.93 6.86
N PRO A 90 -4.80 -19.22 8.00
CA PRO A 90 -5.98 -18.74 8.72
C PRO A 90 -6.90 -17.95 7.78
N ARG A 91 -8.22 -18.10 7.88
CA ARG A 91 -9.20 -17.37 7.05
C ARG A 91 -9.58 -16.00 7.59
N PHE A 92 -8.70 -15.41 8.40
CA PHE A 92 -8.83 -14.07 8.93
C PHE A 92 -7.48 -13.38 8.87
N LEU A 93 -7.51 -12.07 8.61
CA LEU A 93 -6.33 -11.22 8.53
C LEU A 93 -6.51 -10.07 9.52
N MET A 94 -5.55 -9.91 10.42
CA MET A 94 -5.54 -8.83 11.41
C MET A 94 -4.43 -7.84 11.04
N PHE A 95 -4.80 -6.58 10.83
CA PHE A 95 -3.86 -5.49 10.64
C PHE A 95 -3.72 -4.73 11.95
N ASP A 96 -2.51 -4.65 12.47
CA ASP A 96 -2.20 -3.79 13.61
C ASP A 96 -1.51 -2.50 13.10
N GLN A 97 -1.99 -1.35 13.58
CA GLN A 97 -1.46 -0.01 13.30
C GLN A 97 -1.22 0.39 11.83
N PRO A 98 -2.25 0.43 10.95
CA PRO A 98 -2.08 0.90 9.57
C PRO A 98 -1.74 2.41 9.45
N THR A 99 -1.98 3.22 10.49
CA THR A 99 -2.07 4.69 10.41
C THR A 99 -0.80 5.46 10.75
N GLN A 100 0.34 4.84 11.09
CA GLN A 100 1.54 5.60 11.50
C GLN A 100 2.13 6.50 10.40
N ALA A 101 1.87 6.22 9.12
CA ALA A 101 2.33 7.09 8.03
C ALA A 101 1.34 8.24 7.68
N PHE A 102 0.12 8.19 8.21
CA PHE A 102 -0.88 9.26 8.16
C PHE A 102 -0.81 10.15 9.42
N SER A 103 0.36 10.30 10.05
CA SER A 103 0.50 11.23 11.17
C SER A 103 0.26 12.67 10.69
N PRO A 104 -0.80 13.37 11.15
CA PRO A 104 -1.10 14.73 10.72
C PRO A 104 -0.12 15.70 11.37
N LYS A 105 1.12 15.78 10.89
CA LYS A 105 2.07 16.82 11.32
C LYS A 105 1.80 18.20 10.69
N ARG A 106 0.60 18.47 10.15
CA ARG A 106 0.27 19.79 9.56
C ARG A 106 -0.81 20.60 10.29
N SER A 107 -1.58 20.04 11.21
CA SER A 107 -2.64 20.79 11.90
C SER A 107 -2.17 21.47 13.20
N LEU A 108 -1.13 20.97 13.89
CA LEU A 108 -0.66 21.60 15.12
C LEU A 108 0.19 22.87 14.91
N MET A 109 0.80 23.07 13.74
CA MET A 109 1.64 24.25 13.50
C MET A 109 0.81 25.51 13.21
N LEU A 110 -0.36 25.34 12.57
CA LEU A 110 -1.29 26.45 12.27
C LEU A 110 -2.09 26.91 13.49
N LEU A 111 -2.33 26.03 14.48
CA LEU A 111 -3.02 26.43 15.72
C LEU A 111 -2.09 27.20 16.68
N ARG A 112 -0.77 26.97 16.62
CA ARG A 112 0.21 27.66 17.46
C ARG A 112 0.54 29.09 16.99
N MET A 113 0.28 29.42 15.73
CA MET A 113 0.46 30.76 15.16
C MET A 113 -0.75 31.70 15.32
N ARG A 114 -1.89 31.19 15.83
CA ARG A 114 -3.16 31.94 15.96
C ARG A 114 -3.45 32.50 17.36
N MET A 115 -2.53 32.37 18.31
CA MET A 115 -2.68 33.00 19.63
C MET A 115 -2.01 34.37 19.60
N PRO A 116 -2.75 35.49 19.54
CA PRO A 116 -2.16 36.81 19.73
C PRO A 116 -1.70 36.93 21.18
N THR A 117 -0.42 37.19 21.38
CA THR A 117 0.13 37.65 22.66
C THR A 117 -0.49 39.02 22.95
N GLY A 118 -1.46 39.06 23.87
CA GLY A 118 -2.05 40.31 24.34
C GLY A 118 -0.97 41.20 24.96
N LYS A 119 -0.72 42.36 24.35
CA LYS A 119 -0.06 43.49 25.03
C LYS A 119 -1.00 43.98 26.13
N GLN A 120 -0.59 43.89 27.39
CA GLN A 120 -1.16 44.72 28.44
C GLN A 120 -0.64 46.14 28.23
N SER A 121 -1.54 47.04 27.86
CA SER A 121 -1.40 48.47 28.00
C SER A 121 -1.38 48.82 29.48
N GLY A 122 -0.22 49.21 30.00
CA GLY A 122 -0.09 49.94 31.25
C GLY A 122 0.40 51.35 30.92
N ASP A 123 -0.56 52.24 30.69
CA ASP A 123 -0.34 53.68 30.81
C ASP A 123 -0.30 54.00 32.31
N SER A 124 0.76 54.67 32.76
CA SER A 124 0.64 55.60 33.87
C SER A 124 1.81 56.57 33.80
N SER A 125 1.48 57.78 33.36
CA SER A 125 2.24 58.99 33.60
C SER A 125 2.35 59.27 35.11
N LEU A 126 3.42 60.01 35.46
CA LEU A 126 3.86 60.56 36.75
C LEU A 126 4.89 59.73 37.54
#